data_AF-A0A953II04-F1
#
_entry.id   AF-A0A953II04-F1
#
_cell.length_a   1.000
_cell.length_b   1.000
_cell.length_c   1.000
_cell.angle_alpha   90.00
_cell.angle_beta   90.00
_cell.angle_gamma   90.00
#
_symmetry.space_group_name_H-M   'P 1'
#
loop_
_entity.id
_entity.type
_entity.pdbx_description
1 polymer ?
#
loop_
_entity_poly.entity_id
_entity_poly.type
_entity_poly.pdbx_seq_one_letter_code
_entity_poly.pdbx_strand_id
1 'polypeptide(L)'
;RMMVGQETPDSGTLRVGDTVAVAYVDQSREALDGERTVFQEITDGGRDLILVGKREVNGRAYCAAFNFRGADQQKRVKDLSGGERNRLHLAKLLKSGGNLLLLDEPTNDLDVDTLRALEEALLEFAGCAVVISHDRWFLDRIATHILAFEGDSKVVWFEGNYQDYEADRHRRLGTDADQPHRIRYKKLVH
;
A
#
# COMPACT_ATOMS: atom_id res chain seq x y z
N ARG A 1 -8.15 -10.21 -2.46
CA ARG A 1 -8.22 -11.69 -2.52
C ARG A 1 -8.48 -12.22 -3.93
N MET A 2 -9.56 -11.82 -4.61
CA MET A 2 -9.78 -12.25 -6.00
C MET A 2 -8.63 -11.91 -6.96
N MET A 3 -8.03 -10.72 -6.84
CA MET A 3 -6.89 -10.30 -7.68
C MET A 3 -5.62 -11.15 -7.50
N VAL A 4 -5.47 -11.83 -6.36
CA VAL A 4 -4.33 -12.71 -6.06
C VAL A 4 -4.67 -14.20 -6.24
N GLY A 5 -5.85 -14.51 -6.81
CA GLY A 5 -6.28 -15.87 -7.11
C GLY A 5 -6.69 -16.70 -5.89
N GLN A 6 -6.82 -16.09 -4.71
CA GLN A 6 -7.25 -16.79 -3.48
C GLN A 6 -8.77 -17.05 -3.46
N GLU A 7 -9.55 -16.26 -4.20
CA GLU A 7 -11.01 -16.36 -4.28
C GLU A 7 -11.46 -16.18 -5.74
N THR A 8 -12.59 -16.78 -6.09
CA THR A 8 -13.22 -16.69 -7.42
C THR A 8 -14.48 -15.84 -7.36
N PRO A 9 -14.79 -15.06 -8.42
CA PRO A 9 -16.01 -14.27 -8.45
C PRO A 9 -17.24 -15.17 -8.54
N ASP A 10 -18.28 -14.85 -7.75
CA ASP A 10 -19.57 -15.57 -7.79
C ASP A 10 -20.27 -15.40 -9.15
N SER A 11 -20.07 -14.26 -9.81
CA SER A 11 -20.52 -13.99 -11.18
C SER A 11 -19.63 -12.96 -11.87
N GLY A 12 -19.67 -12.90 -13.20
CA GLY A 12 -18.80 -12.04 -14.01
C GLY A 12 -17.43 -12.65 -14.29
N THR A 13 -16.49 -11.84 -14.78
CA THR A 13 -15.15 -12.30 -15.16
C THR A 13 -14.07 -11.35 -14.66
N LEU A 14 -13.08 -11.88 -13.94
CA LEU A 14 -11.84 -11.19 -13.62
C LEU A 14 -10.75 -11.66 -14.58
N ARG A 15 -10.07 -10.73 -15.26
CA ARG A 15 -8.94 -11.03 -16.14
C ARG A 15 -7.72 -10.26 -15.65
N VAL A 16 -6.66 -10.98 -15.34
CA VAL A 16 -5.35 -10.42 -15.00
C VAL A 16 -4.42 -10.70 -16.18
N GLY A 17 -3.70 -9.70 -16.66
CA GLY A 17 -2.79 -9.87 -17.80
C GLY A 17 -1.59 -10.75 -17.44
N ASP A 18 -1.07 -11.51 -18.41
CA ASP A 18 -0.01 -12.51 -18.18
C ASP A 18 1.31 -11.91 -17.67
N THR A 19 1.55 -10.63 -17.93
CA THR A 19 2.77 -9.92 -17.48
C THR A 19 2.62 -9.30 -16.10
N VAL A 20 1.46 -9.41 -15.45
CA VAL A 20 1.23 -8.81 -14.13
C VAL A 20 1.92 -9.63 -13.06
N ALA A 21 2.88 -9.03 -12.38
CA ALA A 21 3.54 -9.54 -11.19
C ALA A 21 3.00 -8.79 -9.98
N VAL A 22 2.12 -9.46 -9.23
CA VAL A 22 1.48 -8.87 -8.05
C VAL A 22 2.44 -8.92 -6.87
N ALA A 23 2.73 -7.74 -6.32
CA ALA A 23 3.37 -7.58 -5.02
C ALA A 23 2.26 -7.18 -4.02
N TYR A 24 1.89 -8.11 -3.15
CA TYR A 24 0.87 -7.91 -2.14
C TYR A 24 1.48 -8.04 -0.74
N VAL A 25 1.08 -7.15 0.17
CA VAL A 25 1.35 -7.31 1.60
C VAL A 25 0.18 -8.08 2.19
N ASP A 26 0.34 -9.38 2.43
CA ASP A 26 -0.58 -10.08 3.32
C ASP A 26 -0.36 -9.57 4.75
N GLN A 27 -1.44 -9.41 5.52
CA GLN A 27 -1.36 -9.19 6.96
C GLN A 27 -0.64 -10.34 7.67
N SER A 28 -0.55 -11.53 7.03
CA SER A 28 0.47 -12.52 7.34
C SER A 28 1.83 -12.00 6.92
N ARG A 29 2.41 -11.15 7.77
CA ARG A 29 3.80 -10.70 7.76
C ARG A 29 4.70 -11.87 7.38
N GLU A 30 5.06 -11.99 6.11
CA GLU A 30 6.01 -13.01 5.65
C GLU A 30 7.21 -12.93 6.59
N ALA A 31 7.56 -14.08 7.17
CA ALA A 31 8.41 -14.17 8.36
C ALA A 31 9.74 -13.44 8.13
N LEU A 32 9.81 -12.17 8.54
CA LEU A 32 11.06 -11.43 8.54
C LEU A 32 12.03 -12.20 9.42
N ASP A 33 13.25 -12.40 8.94
CA ASP A 33 14.30 -13.06 9.71
C ASP A 33 14.69 -12.15 10.88
N GLY A 34 14.24 -12.53 12.07
CA GLY A 34 14.44 -11.77 13.30
C GLY A 34 15.90 -11.53 13.66
N GLU A 35 16.82 -12.36 13.17
CA GLU A 35 18.25 -12.25 13.48
C GLU A 35 19.01 -11.31 12.56
N ARG A 36 18.49 -11.03 11.36
CA ARG A 36 19.09 -10.07 10.44
C ARG A 36 18.92 -8.65 10.94
N THR A 37 19.83 -7.78 10.53
CA THR A 37 19.65 -6.34 10.71
C THR A 37 18.65 -5.79 9.69
N VAL A 38 18.05 -4.64 9.97
CA VAL A 38 17.20 -3.91 9.00
C VAL A 38 17.92 -3.75 7.66
N PHE A 39 19.19 -3.36 7.67
CA PHE A 39 19.97 -3.20 6.45
C PHE A 39 20.10 -4.51 5.68
N GLN A 40 20.48 -5.60 6.36
CA GLN A 40 20.62 -6.90 5.73
C GLN A 40 19.29 -7.40 5.16
N GLU A 41 18.19 -7.14 5.87
CA GLU A 41 16.87 -7.59 5.48
C GLU A 41 16.31 -6.83 4.28
N ILE A 42 16.60 -5.52 4.16
CA ILE A 42 16.22 -4.71 2.99
C ILE A 42 17.14 -4.98 1.80
N THR A 43 18.44 -5.22 2.03
CA THR A 43 19.45 -5.27 0.95
C THR A 43 19.85 -6.68 0.52
N ASP A 44 19.11 -7.71 0.94
CA ASP A 44 19.40 -9.13 0.70
C ASP A 44 20.84 -9.51 1.08
N GLY A 45 21.19 -9.28 2.35
CA GLY A 45 22.48 -9.68 2.91
C GLY A 45 23.53 -8.58 3.01
N GLY A 46 23.14 -7.30 2.89
CA GLY A 46 24.04 -6.17 3.17
C GLY A 46 24.69 -5.54 1.95
N ARG A 47 24.04 -5.57 0.79
CA ARG A 47 24.57 -4.99 -0.45
C ARG A 47 24.53 -3.46 -0.39
N ASP A 48 25.63 -2.82 -0.78
CA ASP A 48 25.70 -1.35 -0.85
C ASP A 48 24.84 -0.78 -1.99
N LEU A 49 24.66 -1.55 -3.06
CA LEU A 49 23.81 -1.23 -4.20
C LEU A 49 22.73 -2.29 -4.34
N ILE A 50 21.49 -1.83 -4.46
CA ILE A 50 20.31 -2.69 -4.60
C ILE A 50 19.53 -2.29 -5.85
N LEU A 51 18.84 -3.28 -6.43
CA LEU A 51 17.92 -3.05 -7.52
C LEU A 51 16.52 -2.78 -6.94
N VAL A 52 15.92 -1.65 -7.31
CA VAL A 52 14.53 -1.30 -7.00
C VAL A 52 13.81 -1.11 -8.33
N GLY A 53 12.93 -2.06 -8.67
CA GLY A 53 12.37 -2.15 -10.01
C GLY A 53 13.45 -2.38 -11.06
N LYS A 54 13.77 -1.35 -11.86
CA LYS A 54 14.84 -1.38 -12.88
C LYS A 54 16.02 -0.45 -12.57
N ARG A 55 15.99 0.25 -11.43
CA ARG A 55 16.99 1.25 -11.04
C ARG A 55 17.91 0.67 -9.98
N GLU A 56 19.19 0.99 -10.09
CA GLU A 56 20.17 0.71 -9.04
C GLU A 56 20.24 1.89 -8.08
N VAL A 57 20.09 1.63 -6.78
CA VAL A 57 20.09 2.65 -5.73
C VAL A 57 21.02 2.25 -4.59
N ASN A 58 21.56 3.23 -3.88
CA ASN A 58 22.36 2.97 -2.69
C ASN A 58 21.47 2.41 -1.57
N GLY A 59 21.83 1.23 -1.05
CA GLY A 59 21.05 0.51 -0.04
C GLY A 59 20.86 1.31 1.25
N ARG A 60 21.88 2.07 1.69
CA ARG A 60 21.77 2.90 2.90
C ARG A 60 20.85 4.09 2.71
N ALA A 61 20.91 4.72 1.53
CA ALA A 61 19.99 5.80 1.17
C ALA A 61 18.55 5.28 1.08
N TYR A 62 18.36 4.10 0.49
CA TYR A 62 17.04 3.46 0.43
C TYR A 62 16.50 3.12 1.82
N CYS A 63 17.29 2.52 2.72
CA CYS A 63 16.89 2.32 4.12
C CYS A 63 16.52 3.64 4.81
N ALA A 64 17.29 4.71 4.57
CA ALA A 64 17.04 6.01 5.17
C ALA A 64 15.74 6.67 4.68
N ALA A 65 15.30 6.38 3.45
CA ALA A 65 14.00 6.83 2.93
C ALA A 65 12.83 6.26 3.74
N PHE A 66 12.95 5.02 4.24
CA PHE A 66 11.97 4.40 5.15
C PHE A 66 12.24 4.71 6.63
N ASN A 67 12.91 5.83 6.90
CA ASN A 67 13.24 6.34 8.23
C ASN A 67 14.12 5.40 9.08
N PHE A 68 14.93 4.54 8.45
CA PHE A 68 15.99 3.79 9.14
C PHE A 68 17.34 4.49 8.95
N ARG A 69 17.70 5.37 9.88
CA ARG A 69 18.90 6.22 9.79
C ARG A 69 20.01 5.72 10.73
N GLY A 70 21.25 5.81 10.28
CA GLY A 70 22.43 5.52 11.12
C GLY A 70 22.36 4.16 11.84
N ALA A 71 22.29 4.21 13.17
CA ALA A 71 22.26 3.02 14.02
C ALA A 71 20.99 2.17 13.84
N ASP A 72 19.87 2.74 13.40
CA ASP A 72 18.62 2.00 13.17
C ASP A 72 18.78 0.91 12.11
N GLN A 73 19.67 1.13 11.13
CA GLN A 73 19.98 0.15 10.10
C GLN A 73 20.65 -1.12 10.66
N GLN A 74 21.26 -1.03 11.85
CA GLN A 74 21.94 -2.13 12.53
C GLN A 74 21.06 -2.84 13.56
N LYS A 75 19.87 -2.30 13.87
CA LYS A 75 18.89 -2.98 14.74
C LYS A 75 18.51 -4.31 14.11
N ARG A 76 18.36 -5.35 14.93
CA ARG A 76 17.83 -6.63 14.46
C ARG A 76 16.33 -6.53 14.28
N VAL A 77 15.80 -7.29 13.33
CA VAL A 77 14.36 -7.23 13.01
C VAL A 77 13.49 -7.62 14.20
N LYS A 78 13.96 -8.54 15.06
CA LYS A 78 13.24 -8.94 16.27
C LYS A 78 13.09 -7.83 17.32
N ASP A 79 13.97 -6.82 17.28
CA ASP A 79 14.01 -5.71 18.24
C ASP A 79 13.18 -4.50 17.75
N LEU A 80 12.57 -4.59 16.57
CA LEU A 80 11.76 -3.52 16.00
C LEU A 80 10.38 -3.44 16.66
N SER A 81 9.93 -2.22 16.90
CA SER A 81 8.54 -1.93 17.22
C SER A 81 7.59 -2.33 16.08
N GLY A 82 6.28 -2.40 16.36
CA GLY A 82 5.27 -2.72 15.34
C GLY A 82 5.30 -1.76 14.14
N GLY A 83 5.45 -0.46 14.41
CA GLY A 83 5.56 0.56 13.36
C GLY A 83 6.86 0.43 12.55
N GLU A 84 8.01 0.27 13.22
CA GLU A 84 9.28 0.01 12.51
C GLU A 84 9.20 -1.26 11.65
N ARG A 85 8.57 -2.32 12.15
CA ARG A 85 8.38 -3.55 11.38
C ARG A 85 7.50 -3.33 10.15
N ASN A 86 6.46 -2.49 10.26
CA ASN A 86 5.61 -2.11 9.13
C ASN A 86 6.43 -1.38 8.05
N ARG A 87 7.29 -0.44 8.45
CA ARG A 87 8.19 0.27 7.52
C ARG A 87 9.16 -0.65 6.81
N LEU A 88 9.72 -1.61 7.54
CA LEU A 88 10.61 -2.62 6.98
C LEU A 88 9.87 -3.49 5.94
N HIS A 89 8.64 -3.92 6.25
CA HIS A 89 7.81 -4.66 5.29
C HIS A 89 7.55 -3.86 4.02
N LEU A 90 7.17 -2.59 4.16
CA LEU A 90 6.90 -1.72 3.03
C LEU A 90 8.14 -1.50 2.16
N ALA A 91 9.31 -1.28 2.78
CA ALA A 91 10.58 -1.14 2.07
C ALA A 91 10.93 -2.40 1.26
N LYS A 92 10.66 -3.60 1.79
CA LYS A 92 10.86 -4.86 1.07
C LYS A 92 9.88 -5.04 -0.07
N LEU A 93 8.61 -4.69 0.14
CA LEU A 93 7.58 -4.82 -0.89
C LEU A 93 7.88 -3.91 -2.09
N LEU A 94 8.20 -2.64 -1.85
CA LEU A 94 8.50 -1.70 -2.94
C LEU A 94 9.76 -2.09 -3.71
N LYS A 95 10.66 -2.83 -3.06
CA LYS A 95 11.83 -3.43 -3.70
C LYS A 95 11.50 -4.67 -4.52
N SER A 96 10.48 -5.48 -4.16
CA SER A 96 10.26 -6.83 -4.69
C SER A 96 9.88 -6.92 -6.18
N GLY A 97 9.90 -5.79 -6.90
CA GLY A 97 9.91 -5.78 -8.37
C GLY A 97 8.59 -6.19 -9.03
N GLY A 98 7.51 -6.33 -8.24
CA GLY A 98 6.15 -6.42 -8.78
C GLY A 98 5.83 -5.19 -9.62
N ASN A 99 4.93 -5.34 -10.60
CA ASN A 99 4.40 -4.22 -11.38
C ASN A 99 2.95 -3.89 -11.00
N LEU A 100 2.35 -4.66 -10.09
CA LEU A 100 1.09 -4.33 -9.44
C LEU A 100 1.26 -4.42 -7.92
N LEU A 101 1.20 -3.29 -7.23
CA LEU A 101 1.18 -3.23 -5.77
C LEU A 101 -0.25 -3.32 -5.28
N LEU A 102 -0.51 -4.18 -4.30
CA LEU A 102 -1.77 -4.25 -3.57
C LEU A 102 -1.49 -3.88 -2.11
N LEU A 103 -1.96 -2.70 -1.71
CA LEU A 103 -1.73 -2.14 -0.38
C LEU A 103 -3.06 -2.02 0.37
N ASP A 104 -3.18 -2.70 1.51
CA ASP A 104 -4.36 -2.65 2.37
C ASP A 104 -4.07 -1.82 3.62
N GLU A 105 -4.64 -0.62 3.68
CA GLU A 105 -4.46 0.38 4.75
C GLU A 105 -2.97 0.65 5.09
N PRO A 106 -2.13 1.04 4.11
CA PRO A 106 -0.70 1.20 4.31
C PRO A 106 -0.34 2.41 5.18
N THR A 107 -1.30 3.32 5.40
CA THR A 107 -1.13 4.55 6.19
C THR A 107 -1.22 4.31 7.70
N ASN A 108 -1.68 3.12 8.13
CA ASN A 108 -1.80 2.78 9.53
C ASN A 108 -0.42 2.72 10.21
N ASP A 109 -0.34 3.28 11.41
CA ASP A 109 0.85 3.28 12.27
C ASP A 109 2.10 3.93 11.63
N LEU A 110 1.91 4.77 10.60
CA LEU A 110 3.00 5.54 9.99
C LEU A 110 3.08 6.95 10.58
N ASP A 111 4.31 7.39 10.83
CA ASP A 111 4.59 8.80 11.11
C ASP A 111 4.57 9.62 9.80
N VAL A 112 4.49 10.95 9.94
CA VAL A 112 4.36 11.88 8.79
C VAL A 112 5.52 11.75 7.80
N ASP A 113 6.74 11.55 8.28
CA ASP A 113 7.92 11.42 7.42
C ASP A 113 7.87 10.13 6.60
N THR A 114 7.43 9.03 7.21
CA THR A 114 7.30 7.75 6.52
C THR A 114 6.14 7.77 5.53
N LEU A 115 5.02 8.40 5.88
CA LEU A 115 3.89 8.57 4.97
C LEU A 115 4.33 9.32 3.70
N ARG A 116 5.08 10.41 3.86
CA ARG A 116 5.66 11.15 2.71
C ARG A 116 6.61 10.29 1.87
N ALA A 117 7.46 9.49 2.50
CA ALA A 117 8.35 8.59 1.77
C ALA A 117 7.56 7.53 0.98
N LEU A 118 6.47 7.01 1.55
CA LEU A 118 5.57 6.10 0.84
C LEU A 118 4.89 6.80 -0.35
N GLU A 119 4.39 8.02 -0.16
CA GLU A 119 3.80 8.81 -1.25
C GLU A 119 4.78 9.02 -2.39
N GLU A 120 6.00 9.48 -2.10
CA GLU A 120 7.06 9.68 -3.10
C GLU A 120 7.41 8.36 -3.81
N ALA A 121 7.55 7.27 -3.06
CA ALA A 121 7.84 5.96 -3.63
C ALA A 121 6.72 5.46 -4.56
N LEU A 122 5.44 5.71 -4.21
CA LEU A 122 4.30 5.35 -5.05
C LEU A 122 4.19 6.23 -6.30
N LEU A 123 4.50 7.53 -6.19
CA LEU A 123 4.52 8.44 -7.34
C LEU A 123 5.63 8.12 -8.33
N GLU A 124 6.78 7.64 -7.85
CA GLU A 124 7.90 7.23 -8.69
C GLU A 124 7.80 5.78 -9.19
N PHE A 125 6.86 5.00 -8.65
CA PHE A 125 6.71 3.60 -9.00
C PHE A 125 6.20 3.46 -10.45
N ALA A 126 6.99 2.77 -11.27
CA ALA A 126 6.69 2.61 -12.70
C ALA A 126 5.57 1.60 -13.01
N GLY A 127 4.99 0.96 -11.99
CA GLY A 127 3.87 0.02 -12.12
C GLY A 127 2.53 0.62 -11.73
N CYS A 128 1.55 -0.23 -11.46
CA CYS A 128 0.26 0.15 -10.93
C CYS A 128 0.19 -0.13 -9.43
N ALA A 129 -0.53 0.70 -8.68
CA ALA A 129 -0.82 0.44 -7.28
C ALA A 129 -2.33 0.50 -7.06
N VAL A 130 -2.87 -0.50 -6.37
CA VAL A 130 -4.23 -0.48 -5.80
C VAL A 130 -4.04 -0.29 -4.31
N VAL A 131 -4.54 0.83 -3.80
CA VAL A 131 -4.37 1.21 -2.40
C VAL A 131 -5.72 1.38 -1.76
N ILE A 132 -5.95 0.67 -0.67
CA ILE A 132 -7.09 0.84 0.22
C ILE A 132 -6.62 1.76 1.35
N SER A 133 -7.25 2.92 1.50
CA SER A 133 -6.95 3.84 2.60
C SER A 133 -8.18 4.67 2.96
N HIS A 134 -8.26 5.06 4.23
CA HIS A 134 -9.20 6.07 4.71
C HIS A 134 -8.57 7.47 4.87
N ASP A 135 -7.27 7.62 4.57
CA ASP A 135 -6.56 8.90 4.62
C ASP A 135 -6.80 9.70 3.34
N ARG A 136 -7.62 10.75 3.46
CA ARG A 136 -8.02 11.63 2.36
C ARG A 136 -6.83 12.39 1.76
N TRP A 137 -5.90 12.85 2.59
CA TRP A 137 -4.74 13.62 2.14
C TRP A 137 -3.78 12.74 1.35
N PHE A 138 -3.60 11.51 1.81
CA PHE A 138 -2.80 10.52 1.10
C PHE A 138 -3.42 10.19 -0.26
N LEU A 139 -4.72 9.87 -0.29
CA LEU A 139 -5.43 9.58 -1.54
C LEU A 139 -5.40 10.76 -2.51
N ASP A 140 -5.55 12.00 -2.03
CA ASP A 140 -5.48 13.19 -2.88
C ASP A 140 -4.15 13.35 -3.61
N ARG A 141 -3.06 12.88 -3.00
CA ARG A 141 -1.70 13.02 -3.54
C ARG A 141 -1.35 11.92 -4.53
N ILE A 142 -1.81 10.68 -4.31
CA ILE A 142 -1.37 9.52 -5.10
C ILE A 142 -2.42 9.00 -6.08
N ALA A 143 -3.72 9.27 -5.85
CA ALA A 143 -4.78 8.64 -6.61
C ALA A 143 -4.96 9.32 -7.98
N THR A 144 -4.99 8.48 -9.01
CA THR A 144 -5.44 8.85 -10.36
C THR A 144 -6.88 8.41 -10.63
N HIS A 145 -7.35 7.43 -9.85
CA HIS A 145 -8.68 6.86 -9.93
C HIS A 145 -9.15 6.49 -8.52
N ILE A 146 -10.47 6.60 -8.29
CA ILE A 146 -11.13 6.21 -7.05
C ILE A 146 -12.15 5.10 -7.36
N LEU A 147 -12.02 3.98 -6.64
CA LEU A 147 -13.04 2.94 -6.59
C LEU A 147 -13.79 3.09 -5.26
N ALA A 148 -14.94 3.77 -5.29
CA ALA A 148 -15.70 4.09 -4.09
C ALA A 148 -16.86 3.13 -3.85
N PHE A 149 -16.99 2.67 -2.61
CA PHE A 149 -18.12 1.88 -2.14
C PHE A 149 -19.14 2.81 -1.48
N GLU A 150 -20.16 3.22 -2.21
CA GLU A 150 -21.14 4.24 -1.77
C GLU A 150 -22.32 3.67 -0.95
N GLY A 151 -22.24 2.41 -0.52
CA GLY A 151 -23.36 1.70 0.13
C GLY A 151 -24.31 1.04 -0.87
N ASP A 152 -25.30 0.29 -0.38
CA ASP A 152 -26.26 -0.48 -1.20
C ASP A 152 -25.62 -1.38 -2.28
N SER A 153 -24.41 -1.89 -2.01
CA SER A 153 -23.60 -2.66 -2.95
C SER A 153 -23.27 -1.92 -4.26
N LYS A 154 -23.36 -0.59 -4.26
CA LYS A 154 -22.93 0.26 -5.37
C LYS A 154 -21.45 0.56 -5.26
N VAL A 155 -20.74 0.28 -6.34
CA VAL A 155 -19.33 0.61 -6.51
C VAL A 155 -19.22 1.59 -7.67
N VAL A 156 -18.61 2.73 -7.41
CA VAL A 156 -18.40 3.80 -8.39
C VAL A 156 -16.93 3.84 -8.78
N TRP A 157 -16.66 3.83 -10.07
CA TRP A 157 -15.34 4.10 -10.62
C TRP A 157 -15.29 5.55 -11.07
N PHE A 158 -14.32 6.30 -10.54
CA PHE A 158 -14.12 7.71 -10.82
C PHE A 158 -12.68 7.96 -11.26
N GLU A 159 -12.49 8.78 -12.29
CA GLU A 159 -11.18 9.22 -12.76
C GLU A 159 -10.87 10.59 -12.17
N GLY A 160 -9.79 10.67 -11.39
CA GLY A 160 -9.42 11.82 -10.58
C GLY A 160 -9.01 11.42 -9.17
N ASN A 161 -8.64 12.43 -8.37
CA ASN A 161 -8.23 12.23 -6.98
C ASN A 161 -9.45 12.21 -6.03
N TYR A 162 -9.20 12.13 -4.72
CA TYR A 162 -10.28 12.04 -3.73
C TYR A 162 -11.12 13.33 -3.66
N GLN A 163 -10.50 14.50 -3.80
CA GLN A 163 -11.15 15.80 -3.80
C GLN A 163 -12.10 15.96 -5.00
N ASP A 164 -11.65 15.56 -6.19
CA ASP A 164 -12.47 15.55 -7.40
C ASP A 164 -13.68 14.61 -7.23
N TYR A 165 -13.45 13.42 -6.66
CA TYR A 165 -14.49 12.45 -6.36
C TYR A 165 -15.52 13.00 -5.36
N GLU A 166 -15.10 13.64 -4.27
CA GLU A 166 -16.03 14.23 -3.28
C GLU A 166 -16.87 15.35 -3.89
N ALA A 167 -16.29 16.18 -4.76
CA ALA A 167 -17.01 17.24 -5.47
C ALA A 167 -18.08 16.66 -6.42
N ASP A 168 -17.76 15.59 -7.13
CA ASP A 168 -18.71 14.86 -7.97
C ASP A 168 -19.79 14.16 -7.14
N ARG A 169 -19.41 13.50 -6.04
CA ARG A 169 -20.32 12.84 -5.12
C ARG A 169 -21.33 13.82 -4.50
N HIS A 170 -20.87 14.98 -4.04
CA HIS A 170 -21.72 16.04 -3.52
C HIS A 170 -22.69 16.56 -4.60
N ARG A 171 -22.24 16.67 -5.87
CA ARG A 171 -23.11 17.05 -7.00
C ARG A 171 -24.18 16.00 -7.30
N ARG A 172 -23.83 14.70 -7.25
CA ARG A 172 -24.74 13.59 -7.55
C ARG A 172 -25.77 13.32 -6.47
N LEU A 173 -25.37 13.43 -5.21
CA LEU A 173 -26.14 12.97 -4.05
C LEU A 173 -26.65 14.12 -3.16
N GLY A 174 -26.20 15.35 -3.38
CA GLY A 174 -26.57 16.51 -2.56
C GLY A 174 -26.02 16.42 -1.13
N THR A 175 -26.57 17.23 -0.22
CA THR A 175 -26.14 17.34 1.19
C THR A 175 -26.31 16.06 2.02
N ASP A 176 -27.09 15.08 1.55
CA ASP A 176 -27.24 13.79 2.21
C ASP A 176 -25.97 12.92 2.10
N ALA A 177 -25.06 13.22 1.16
CA ALA A 177 -23.76 12.54 1.06
C ALA A 177 -22.73 12.96 2.12
N ASP A 178 -22.87 14.16 2.68
CA ASP A 178 -21.98 14.67 3.73
C ASP A 178 -22.30 14.08 5.11
N GLN A 179 -23.46 13.42 5.26
CA GLN A 179 -23.79 12.70 6.48
C GLN A 179 -23.15 11.29 6.47
N PRO A 180 -22.26 10.97 7.43
CA PRO A 180 -21.75 9.62 7.57
C PRO A 180 -22.87 8.68 8.03
N HIS A 181 -23.52 8.01 7.07
CA HIS A 181 -24.41 6.91 7.39
C HIS A 181 -23.57 5.70 7.78
N ARG A 182 -23.69 5.27 9.04
CA ARG A 182 -23.03 4.07 9.53
C ARG A 182 -23.62 2.87 8.80
N ILE A 183 -22.94 2.38 7.76
CA ILE A 183 -23.31 1.17 7.03
C ILE A 183 -23.24 0.00 8.02
N ARG A 184 -24.40 -0.43 8.53
CA ARG A 184 -24.51 -1.64 9.35
C ARG A 184 -24.47 -2.83 8.40
N TYR A 185 -23.29 -3.37 8.15
CA TYR A 185 -23.18 -4.71 7.59
C TYR A 185 -23.83 -5.68 8.59
N LYS A 186 -24.92 -6.33 8.18
CA LYS A 186 -25.40 -7.54 8.86
C LYS A 186 -24.26 -8.55 8.79
N LYS A 187 -23.81 -9.05 9.94
CA LYS A 187 -22.87 -10.18 9.99
C LYS A 187 -23.43 -11.28 9.08
N LEU A 188 -22.69 -11.65 8.05
CA LEU A 188 -22.94 -12.91 7.34
C LEU A 188 -22.72 -14.00 8.38
N VAL A 189 -23.80 -14.73 8.69
CA VAL A 189 -23.76 -15.89 9.58
C VAL A 189 -23.77 -17.12 8.68
N HIS A 190 -22.76 -17.96 8.91
CA HIS A 190 -22.44 -19.27 8.33
C HIS A 190 -21.55 -19.29 7.09
#